data_AF-A0A383EDK4-F1
#
_entry.id   AF-A0A383EDK4-F1
#
_cell.length_a   1.000
_cell.length_b   1.000
_cell.length_c   1.000
_cell.angle_alpha   90.00
_cell.angle_beta   90.00
_cell.angle_gamma   90.00
#
_symmetry.space_group_name_H-M   'P 1'
#
loop_
_entity.id
_entity.type
_entity.pdbx_description
1 polymer ?
#
loop_
_entity_poly.entity_id
_entity_poly.type
_entity_poly.pdbx_seq_one_letter_code
_entity_poly.pdbx_strand_id
1 'polypeptide(L)'
;MAISRAQLVKELEPGLNALFGLEYKRYENQHAEIYTTESSDRAFEEEVMLSGFANAQTKAEGQGVSFDSAQETYTARYTHDTIALAFAITEEAIEDNLYDRIASRYTKALARSMSNAKQVKAVTPLIQGLPSTDNFDSGDAVSLFTTNHPTVSGTVVKNTLTTQADLNETSLEQALIDIAGMTDERGIRVAARGIKAIVPS
;
A
#
# COMPACT_ATOMS: atom_id res chain seq x y z
N MET A 1 8.96 28.53 8.41
CA MET A 1 8.71 29.98 8.25
C MET A 1 7.43 30.29 9.04
N ALA A 2 7.46 31.25 9.96
CA ALA A 2 6.30 31.57 10.79
C ALA A 2 5.29 32.41 10.00
N ILE A 3 4.00 32.14 10.19
CA ILE A 3 2.92 32.90 9.54
C ILE A 3 2.82 34.25 10.26
N SER A 4 3.02 35.35 9.52
CA SER A 4 3.05 36.70 10.10
C SER A 4 1.77 37.47 9.80
N ARG A 5 1.48 38.48 10.63
CA ARG A 5 0.32 39.37 10.50
C ARG A 5 0.13 39.95 9.10
N ALA A 6 1.22 40.31 8.42
CA ALA A 6 1.19 40.89 7.08
C ALA A 6 0.61 39.94 6.01
N GLN A 7 0.66 38.63 6.25
CA GLN A 7 0.15 37.61 5.32
C GLN A 7 -1.36 37.35 5.50
N LEU A 8 -1.96 37.80 6.62
CA LEU A 8 -3.34 37.48 7.02
C LEU A 8 -4.27 38.70 7.10
N VAL A 9 -3.85 39.85 6.58
CA VAL A 9 -4.60 41.13 6.67
C VAL A 9 -6.06 41.00 6.21
N LYS A 10 -6.32 40.18 5.18
CA LYS A 10 -7.68 39.94 4.66
C LYS A 10 -8.50 38.92 5.46
N GLU A 11 -7.85 38.04 6.25
CA GLU A 11 -8.55 37.13 7.15
C GLU A 11 -9.01 37.82 8.45
N LEU A 12 -8.40 38.96 8.74
CA LEU A 12 -8.59 39.81 9.92
C LEU A 12 -9.70 40.88 9.76
N GLU A 13 -10.22 41.08 8.54
CA GLU A 13 -11.23 42.11 8.28
C GLU A 13 -12.63 41.70 8.82
N PRO A 14 -13.25 42.51 9.72
CA PRO A 14 -14.59 42.25 10.23
C PRO A 14 -15.61 42.44 9.09
N GLY A 15 -16.02 41.33 8.46
CA GLY A 15 -16.97 41.35 7.34
C GLY A 15 -16.75 40.26 6.29
N LEU A 16 -15.69 39.46 6.38
CA LEU A 16 -15.45 38.37 5.45
C LEU A 16 -16.49 37.25 5.60
N ASN A 17 -17.34 37.09 4.57
CA ASN A 17 -18.49 36.16 4.54
C ASN A 17 -18.07 34.67 4.60
N ALA A 18 -17.02 34.29 3.86
CA ALA A 18 -16.43 32.95 3.92
C ALA A 18 -15.00 32.94 3.37
N LEU A 19 -14.13 32.14 3.99
CA LEU A 19 -12.84 31.73 3.44
C LEU A 19 -13.03 30.34 2.82
N PHE A 20 -12.90 30.24 1.51
CA PHE A 20 -13.13 29.01 0.74
C PHE A 20 -11.80 28.34 0.37
N GLY A 21 -11.81 27.01 0.22
CA GLY A 21 -10.65 26.24 -0.28
C GLY A 21 -9.83 25.47 0.76
N LEU A 22 -10.09 25.64 2.06
CA LEU A 22 -9.44 24.83 3.10
C LEU A 22 -10.21 23.53 3.40
N GLU A 23 -11.51 23.51 3.14
CA GLU A 23 -12.41 22.39 3.46
C GLU A 23 -12.99 21.79 2.17
N TYR A 24 -12.12 21.09 1.42
CA TYR A 24 -12.57 20.24 0.33
C TYR A 24 -12.99 18.87 0.87
N LYS A 25 -13.94 18.23 0.18
CA LYS A 25 -14.24 16.80 0.37
C LYS A 25 -12.95 16.00 0.20
N ARG A 26 -12.76 15.00 1.06
CA ARG A 26 -11.57 14.16 1.12
C ARG A 26 -11.92 12.79 0.57
N TYR A 27 -10.97 12.16 -0.11
CA TYR A 27 -11.02 10.71 -0.29
C TYR A 27 -10.76 10.08 1.08
N GLU A 28 -11.65 9.17 1.49
CA GLU A 28 -11.42 8.37 2.69
C GLU A 28 -10.17 7.50 2.53
N ASN A 29 -9.69 6.91 3.63
CA ASN A 29 -8.44 6.15 3.73
C ASN A 29 -8.44 4.88 2.85
N GLN A 30 -8.47 5.01 1.52
CA GLN A 30 -8.50 3.92 0.54
C GLN A 30 -7.35 2.94 0.71
N HIS A 31 -6.16 3.41 1.13
CA HIS A 31 -5.05 2.54 1.47
C HIS A 31 -5.37 1.49 2.54
N ALA A 32 -6.31 1.76 3.45
CA ALA A 32 -6.72 0.81 4.49
C ALA A 32 -7.57 -0.35 3.94
N GLU A 33 -8.08 -0.25 2.70
CA GLU A 33 -8.75 -1.37 2.03
C GLU A 33 -7.76 -2.31 1.34
N ILE A 34 -6.55 -1.83 1.06
CA ILE A 34 -5.49 -2.54 0.33
C ILE A 34 -4.50 -3.18 1.30
N TYR A 35 -4.11 -2.45 2.35
CA TYR A 35 -3.05 -2.84 3.27
C TYR A 35 -3.58 -3.11 4.68
N THR A 36 -3.03 -4.15 5.31
CA THR A 36 -3.16 -4.35 6.76
C THR A 36 -2.19 -3.43 7.49
N THR A 37 -2.61 -2.90 8.64
CA THR A 37 -1.76 -2.05 9.48
C THR A 37 -1.21 -2.87 10.63
N GLU A 38 0.10 -2.88 10.78
CA GLU A 38 0.81 -3.52 11.88
C GLU A 38 1.67 -2.51 12.63
N SER A 39 1.81 -2.71 13.94
CA SER A 39 2.64 -1.88 14.81
C SER A 39 3.95 -2.57 15.12
N SER A 40 5.06 -1.86 14.99
CA SER A 40 6.38 -2.35 15.40
C SER A 40 7.15 -1.26 16.13
N ASP A 41 7.97 -1.69 17.09
CA ASP A 41 8.95 -0.87 17.81
C ASP A 41 10.38 -1.03 17.23
N ARG A 42 10.55 -1.82 16.15
CA ARG A 42 11.83 -2.12 15.53
C ARG A 42 12.19 -1.08 14.46
N ALA A 43 13.49 -0.99 14.17
CA ALA A 43 14.00 -0.13 13.10
C ALA A 43 13.60 -0.63 11.69
N PHE A 44 13.42 -1.95 11.55
CA PHE A 44 12.90 -2.60 10.35
C PHE A 44 12.21 -3.90 10.75
N GLU A 45 11.26 -4.34 9.92
CA GLU A 45 10.74 -5.71 9.94
C GLU A 45 11.19 -6.43 8.68
N GLU A 46 11.39 -7.74 8.81
CA GLU A 46 11.78 -8.60 7.70
C GLU A 46 10.89 -9.84 7.71
N GLU A 47 10.21 -10.05 6.60
CA GLU A 47 9.39 -11.23 6.37
C GLU A 47 10.11 -12.14 5.39
N VAL A 48 10.28 -13.40 5.79
CA VAL A 48 10.86 -14.44 4.96
C VAL A 48 9.80 -15.49 4.69
N MET A 49 9.52 -15.73 3.42
CA MET A 49 8.67 -16.83 3.00
C MET A 49 9.47 -18.13 3.08
N LEU A 50 8.92 -19.12 3.78
CA LEU A 50 9.47 -20.46 3.81
C LEU A 50 8.73 -21.32 2.77
N SER A 51 9.47 -21.94 1.85
CA SER A 51 8.90 -22.96 0.98
C SER A 51 8.35 -24.11 1.84
N GLY A 52 7.07 -24.39 1.64
CA GLY A 52 6.39 -25.50 2.31
C GLY A 52 6.92 -26.87 1.85
N PHE A 53 6.22 -27.92 2.27
CA PHE A 53 6.55 -29.28 1.85
C PHE A 53 5.87 -29.64 0.52
N ALA A 54 6.50 -30.53 -0.24
CA ALA A 54 5.89 -31.12 -1.43
C ALA A 54 4.72 -32.05 -1.07
N ASN A 55 4.00 -32.50 -2.10
CA ASN A 55 2.86 -33.40 -1.92
C ASN A 55 3.26 -34.72 -1.23
N ALA A 56 2.40 -35.19 -0.34
CA ALA A 56 2.65 -36.44 0.40
C ALA A 56 2.69 -37.64 -0.56
N GLN A 57 3.75 -38.44 -0.47
CA GLN A 57 3.92 -39.66 -1.28
C GLN A 57 3.21 -40.83 -0.59
N THR A 58 2.61 -41.73 -1.37
CA THR A 58 2.07 -42.99 -0.83
C THR A 58 3.23 -43.86 -0.33
N LYS A 59 3.23 -44.15 0.97
CA LYS A 59 4.26 -44.97 1.60
C LYS A 59 4.05 -46.45 1.27
N ALA A 60 5.06 -47.12 0.72
CA ALA A 60 5.06 -48.57 0.55
C ALA A 60 5.33 -49.29 1.89
N GLU A 61 4.73 -50.48 2.07
CA GLU A 61 4.90 -51.27 3.27
C GLU A 61 6.39 -51.66 3.45
N GLY A 62 6.92 -51.49 4.68
CA GLY A 62 8.31 -51.77 5.03
C GLY A 62 9.33 -50.65 4.72
N GLN A 63 8.93 -49.56 4.05
CA GLN A 63 9.82 -48.44 3.76
C GLN A 63 9.81 -47.36 4.87
N GLY A 64 10.84 -46.50 4.89
CA GLY A 64 10.91 -45.32 5.75
C GLY A 64 9.94 -44.21 5.34
N VAL A 65 9.77 -43.21 6.21
CA VAL A 65 9.04 -41.97 5.87
C VAL A 65 9.97 -41.07 5.08
N SER A 66 9.49 -40.49 3.97
CA SER A 66 10.25 -39.49 3.21
C SER A 66 10.23 -38.16 3.96
N PHE A 67 11.40 -37.58 4.21
CA PHE A 67 11.54 -36.25 4.77
C PHE A 67 11.81 -35.26 3.64
N ASP A 68 11.15 -34.11 3.68
CA ASP A 68 11.38 -33.03 2.74
C ASP A 68 11.99 -31.83 3.49
N SER A 69 12.76 -31.01 2.78
CA SER A 69 13.47 -29.86 3.35
C SER A 69 12.77 -28.57 2.99
N ALA A 70 12.42 -27.78 4.01
CA ALA A 70 11.97 -26.42 3.81
C ALA A 70 13.16 -25.50 3.50
N GLN A 71 13.00 -24.56 2.56
CA GLN A 71 13.99 -23.56 2.16
C GLN A 71 13.37 -22.16 2.19
N GLU A 72 14.14 -21.14 2.57
CA GLU A 72 13.71 -19.74 2.49
C GLU A 72 13.70 -19.27 1.03
N THR A 73 12.64 -18.59 0.60
CA THR A 73 12.44 -18.17 -0.80
C THR A 73 12.46 -16.66 -0.93
N TYR A 74 11.37 -16.01 -0.56
CA TYR A 74 11.20 -14.56 -0.71
C TYR A 74 11.54 -13.85 0.58
N THR A 75 12.21 -12.71 0.46
CA THR A 75 12.52 -11.86 1.61
C THR A 75 12.09 -10.44 1.32
N ALA A 76 11.22 -9.88 2.16
CA ALA A 76 10.80 -8.49 2.09
C ALA A 76 11.18 -7.77 3.38
N ARG A 77 11.77 -6.57 3.24
CA ARG A 77 12.14 -5.73 4.38
C ARG A 77 11.32 -4.44 4.38
N TYR A 78 10.71 -4.14 5.51
CA TYR A 78 9.92 -2.93 5.72
C TYR A 78 10.64 -1.97 6.66
N THR A 79 10.74 -0.70 6.27
CA THR A 79 11.33 0.37 7.10
C THR A 79 10.29 1.44 7.39
N HIS A 80 10.17 1.84 8.65
CA HIS A 80 9.24 2.88 9.06
C HIS A 80 9.79 4.27 8.73
N ASP A 81 9.05 5.02 7.93
CA ASP A 81 9.37 6.41 7.61
C ASP A 81 8.60 7.39 8.49
N THR A 82 9.30 8.40 9.01
CA THR A 82 8.68 9.47 9.79
C THR A 82 8.16 10.58 8.86
N ILE A 83 6.85 10.77 8.82
CA ILE A 83 6.21 11.89 8.12
C ILE A 83 5.93 12.99 9.15
N ALA A 84 6.44 14.19 8.91
CA ALA A 84 6.22 15.34 9.78
C ALA A 84 5.94 16.61 8.97
N LEU A 85 4.98 17.40 9.46
CA LEU A 85 4.70 18.75 8.97
C LEU A 85 4.29 19.60 10.18
N ALA A 86 4.74 20.85 10.20
CA ALA A 86 4.47 21.78 11.29
C ALA A 86 4.15 23.18 10.73
N PHE A 87 3.34 23.93 11.47
CA PHE A 87 3.15 25.36 11.26
C PHE A 87 3.47 26.10 12.56
N ALA A 88 3.90 27.35 12.45
CA ALA A 88 4.16 28.24 13.58
C ALA A 88 3.39 29.53 13.39
N ILE A 89 2.76 30.01 14.47
CA ILE A 89 2.03 31.28 14.53
C ILE A 89 2.81 32.19 15.48
N THR A 90 3.01 33.45 15.11
CA THR A 90 3.67 34.42 16.00
C THR A 90 2.73 34.90 17.10
N GLU A 91 3.28 35.31 18.23
CA GLU A 91 2.52 35.76 19.40
C GLU A 91 1.63 36.96 19.07
N GLU A 92 2.15 37.92 18.30
CA GLU A 92 1.41 39.12 17.89
C GLU A 92 0.21 38.76 16.99
N ALA A 93 0.31 37.70 16.20
CA ALA A 93 -0.79 37.21 15.38
C ALA A 93 -1.86 36.48 16.19
N ILE A 94 -1.53 35.96 17.38
CA ILE A 94 -2.46 35.35 18.34
C ILE A 94 -3.17 36.42 19.16
N GLU A 95 -2.44 37.46 19.60
CA GLU A 95 -3.01 38.55 20.39
C GLU A 95 -4.02 39.39 19.60
N ASP A 96 -3.76 39.62 18.31
CA ASP A 96 -4.61 40.44 17.43
C ASP A 96 -5.78 39.67 16.79
N ASN A 97 -5.81 38.33 16.84
CA ASN A 97 -6.87 37.51 16.27
C ASN A 97 -7.70 36.81 17.36
N LEU A 98 -9.02 36.98 17.28
CA LEU A 98 -10.00 36.23 18.07
C LEU A 98 -9.67 34.72 18.03
N TYR A 99 -9.20 34.22 19.17
CA TYR A 99 -8.44 33.00 19.50
C TYR A 99 -8.74 31.67 18.76
N ASP A 100 -9.86 31.54 18.08
CA ASP A 100 -10.44 30.22 17.79
C ASP A 100 -10.50 29.86 16.30
N ARG A 101 -10.39 30.83 15.38
CA ARG A 101 -10.63 30.58 13.93
C ARG A 101 -9.37 30.22 13.13
N ILE A 102 -8.20 30.75 13.46
CA ILE A 102 -6.97 30.51 12.69
C ILE A 102 -6.37 29.16 13.10
N ALA A 103 -6.10 28.95 14.39
CA ALA A 103 -5.49 27.72 14.87
C ALA A 103 -6.32 26.47 14.50
N SER A 104 -7.65 26.52 14.64
CA SER A 104 -8.54 25.41 14.27
C SER A 104 -8.58 25.13 12.76
N ARG A 105 -8.42 26.14 11.91
CA ARG A 105 -8.36 25.98 10.44
C ARG A 105 -7.02 25.45 9.97
N TYR A 106 -5.91 25.96 10.52
CA TYR A 106 -4.56 25.51 10.16
C TYR A 106 -4.29 24.09 10.65
N THR A 107 -4.80 23.69 11.81
CA THR A 107 -4.75 22.29 12.26
C THR A 107 -5.54 21.36 11.33
N LYS A 108 -6.74 21.78 10.86
CA LYS A 108 -7.50 21.02 9.85
C LYS A 108 -6.77 20.90 8.51
N ALA A 109 -6.10 21.97 8.07
CA ALA A 109 -5.31 21.99 6.84
C ALA A 109 -4.06 21.11 6.96
N LEU A 110 -3.39 21.15 8.12
CA LEU A 110 -2.27 20.28 8.47
C LEU A 110 -2.69 18.81 8.42
N ALA A 111 -3.79 18.44 9.09
CA ALA A 111 -4.31 17.08 9.10
C ALA A 111 -4.62 16.58 7.68
N ARG A 112 -5.13 17.46 6.79
CA ARG A 112 -5.38 17.13 5.38
C ARG A 112 -4.08 16.86 4.62
N SER A 113 -3.08 17.70 4.78
CA SER A 113 -1.78 17.51 4.12
C SER A 113 -1.12 16.20 4.57
N MET A 114 -1.17 15.90 5.87
CA MET A 114 -0.68 14.63 6.42
C MET A 114 -1.45 13.42 5.86
N SER A 115 -2.77 13.49 5.79
CA SER A 115 -3.60 12.43 5.21
C SER A 115 -3.30 12.22 3.72
N ASN A 116 -3.12 13.28 2.95
CA ASN A 116 -2.75 13.18 1.53
C ASN A 116 -1.36 12.58 1.34
N ALA A 117 -0.37 13.00 2.13
CA ALA A 117 0.98 12.43 2.08
C ALA A 117 0.96 10.92 2.34
N LYS A 118 0.15 10.46 3.31
CA LYS A 118 -0.05 9.03 3.57
C LYS A 118 -0.63 8.29 2.35
N GLN A 119 -1.66 8.85 1.72
CA GLN A 119 -2.31 8.23 0.55
C GLN A 119 -1.36 8.14 -0.66
N VAL A 120 -0.67 9.23 -0.99
CA VAL A 120 0.29 9.27 -2.12
C VAL A 120 1.43 8.29 -1.89
N LYS A 121 1.91 8.18 -0.65
CA LYS A 121 2.95 7.22 -0.31
C LYS A 121 2.46 5.77 -0.40
N ALA A 122 1.25 5.49 0.10
CA ALA A 122 0.68 4.16 0.07
C ALA A 122 0.46 3.62 -1.36
N VAL A 123 0.11 4.49 -2.32
CA VAL A 123 -0.09 4.05 -3.72
C VAL A 123 1.22 3.89 -4.50
N THR A 124 2.34 4.43 -3.99
CA THR A 124 3.62 4.44 -4.72
C THR A 124 4.08 3.03 -5.11
N PRO A 125 4.11 2.01 -4.23
CA PRO A 125 4.50 0.65 -4.62
C PRO A 125 3.64 0.06 -5.74
N LEU A 126 2.32 0.35 -5.75
CA LEU A 126 1.39 -0.17 -6.77
C LEU A 126 1.65 0.46 -8.14
N ILE A 127 1.92 1.77 -8.18
CA ILE A 127 2.21 2.47 -9.45
C ILE A 127 3.59 2.07 -9.97
N GLN A 128 4.58 2.03 -9.08
CA GLN A 128 5.96 1.73 -9.46
C GLN A 128 6.16 0.25 -9.81
N GLY A 129 5.32 -0.65 -9.29
CA GLY A 129 5.37 -2.08 -9.57
C GLY A 129 4.64 -2.52 -10.84
N LEU A 130 4.06 -1.60 -11.63
CA LEU A 130 3.40 -1.92 -12.90
C LEU A 130 4.41 -2.46 -13.92
N PRO A 131 4.02 -3.40 -14.81
CA PRO A 131 4.96 -4.02 -15.77
C PRO A 131 5.65 -3.03 -16.72
N SER A 132 5.06 -1.84 -16.91
CA SER A 132 5.60 -0.79 -17.78
C SER A 132 6.50 0.23 -17.06
N THR A 133 6.43 0.30 -15.72
CA THR A 133 7.19 1.25 -14.91
C THR A 133 8.36 0.57 -14.21
N ASP A 134 8.10 -0.59 -13.60
CA ASP A 134 9.10 -1.52 -13.06
C ASP A 134 10.20 -0.88 -12.18
N ASN A 135 9.79 -0.04 -11.24
CA ASN A 135 10.67 0.63 -10.27
C ASN A 135 10.49 0.10 -8.84
N PHE A 136 9.70 -0.96 -8.67
CA PHE A 136 9.45 -1.58 -7.38
C PHE A 136 9.42 -3.10 -7.52
N ASP A 137 10.44 -3.74 -6.97
CA ASP A 137 10.58 -5.20 -6.92
C ASP A 137 9.96 -5.75 -5.64
N SER A 138 9.28 -6.90 -5.75
CA SER A 138 8.81 -7.69 -4.61
C SER A 138 9.94 -8.52 -3.98
N GLY A 139 9.62 -9.27 -2.92
CA GLY A 139 10.60 -10.05 -2.16
C GLY A 139 11.28 -11.20 -2.93
N ASP A 140 10.88 -11.43 -4.18
CA ASP A 140 11.48 -12.35 -5.16
C ASP A 140 12.46 -11.65 -6.12
N ALA A 141 12.72 -10.35 -5.92
CA ALA A 141 13.55 -9.49 -6.75
C ALA A 141 13.06 -9.31 -8.20
N VAL A 142 11.75 -9.49 -8.42
CA VAL A 142 11.08 -9.18 -9.69
C VAL A 142 9.99 -8.13 -9.43
N SER A 143 9.60 -7.37 -10.46
CA SER A 143 8.47 -6.44 -10.42
C SER A 143 7.26 -6.98 -9.68
N LEU A 144 6.62 -6.13 -8.86
CA LEU A 144 5.42 -6.52 -8.11
C LEU A 144 4.31 -7.08 -9.00
N PHE A 145 4.14 -6.57 -10.23
CA PHE A 145 3.19 -7.13 -11.20
C PHE A 145 3.94 -7.73 -12.40
N THR A 146 4.03 -9.05 -12.44
CA THR A 146 4.73 -9.75 -13.51
C THR A 146 4.05 -11.06 -13.89
N THR A 147 4.39 -11.54 -15.08
CA THR A 147 4.04 -12.88 -15.53
C THR A 147 5.03 -13.93 -15.04
N ASN A 148 6.10 -13.51 -14.36
CA ASN A 148 7.23 -14.35 -14.02
C ASN A 148 7.70 -14.17 -12.58
N HIS A 149 6.98 -14.76 -11.64
CA HIS A 149 7.44 -15.04 -10.27
C HIS A 149 7.98 -16.48 -10.21
N PRO A 150 9.31 -16.68 -10.13
CA PRO A 150 9.90 -18.01 -10.15
C PRO A 150 9.71 -18.74 -8.81
N THR A 151 9.13 -19.94 -8.83
CA THR A 151 9.00 -20.77 -7.62
C THR A 151 10.07 -21.85 -7.52
N VAL A 152 10.28 -22.38 -6.31
CA VAL A 152 11.21 -23.49 -6.04
C VAL A 152 10.90 -24.75 -6.88
N SER A 153 9.62 -25.01 -7.16
CA SER A 153 9.20 -26.14 -8.00
C SER A 153 9.57 -25.99 -9.48
N GLY A 154 10.05 -24.83 -9.90
CA GLY A 154 10.26 -24.46 -11.30
C GLY A 154 8.98 -24.02 -12.03
N THR A 155 7.84 -24.02 -11.33
CA THR A 155 6.60 -23.43 -11.85
C THR A 155 6.72 -21.91 -11.79
N VAL A 156 6.31 -21.23 -12.86
CA VAL A 156 6.29 -19.77 -12.89
C VAL A 156 4.88 -19.30 -12.58
N VAL A 157 4.73 -18.55 -11.50
CA VAL A 157 3.44 -17.94 -11.12
C VAL A 157 3.36 -16.55 -11.73
N LYS A 158 2.15 -16.15 -12.12
CA LYS A 158 1.84 -14.83 -12.67
C LYS A 158 0.76 -14.16 -11.84
N ASN A 159 0.83 -12.84 -11.71
CA ASN A 159 -0.22 -12.02 -11.08
C ASN A 159 -0.72 -10.88 -11.99
N THR A 160 -0.28 -10.88 -13.25
CA THR A 160 -0.77 -10.01 -14.32
C THR A 160 -1.07 -10.81 -15.58
N LEU A 161 -1.90 -10.26 -16.46
CA LEU A 161 -2.21 -10.87 -17.75
C LEU A 161 -0.99 -10.80 -18.68
N THR A 162 -0.78 -11.86 -19.47
CA THR A 162 0.31 -11.90 -20.47
C THR A 162 0.18 -10.81 -21.51
N THR A 163 -1.04 -10.58 -21.97
CA THR A 163 -1.40 -9.43 -22.81
C THR A 163 -2.30 -8.54 -21.97
N GLN A 164 -1.88 -7.30 -21.76
CA GLN A 164 -2.68 -6.32 -21.03
C GLN A 164 -4.01 -6.11 -21.77
N ALA A 165 -5.10 -6.10 -21.01
CA ALA A 165 -6.45 -5.98 -21.54
C ALA A 165 -7.23 -4.95 -20.72
N ASP A 166 -8.12 -4.22 -21.39
CA ASP A 166 -9.06 -3.32 -20.72
C ASP A 166 -10.03 -4.12 -19.84
N LEU A 167 -10.54 -3.46 -18.79
CA LEU A 167 -11.51 -4.07 -17.89
C LEU A 167 -12.83 -4.35 -18.61
N ASN A 168 -13.04 -5.62 -18.94
CA ASN A 168 -14.26 -6.17 -19.53
C ASN A 168 -14.56 -7.56 -18.95
N GLU A 169 -15.71 -8.11 -19.28
CA GLU A 169 -16.16 -9.42 -18.78
C GLU A 169 -15.14 -10.53 -19.05
N THR A 170 -14.60 -10.61 -20.26
CA THR A 170 -13.60 -11.62 -20.64
C THR A 170 -12.31 -11.51 -19.82
N SER A 171 -11.81 -10.29 -19.62
CA SER A 171 -10.60 -10.04 -18.82
C SER A 171 -10.81 -10.39 -17.34
N LEU A 172 -12.01 -10.12 -16.81
CA LEU A 172 -12.35 -10.41 -15.43
C LEU A 172 -12.53 -11.91 -15.20
N GLU A 173 -13.20 -12.60 -16.13
CA GLU A 173 -13.34 -14.05 -16.11
C GLU A 173 -11.96 -14.73 -16.18
N GLN A 174 -11.08 -14.29 -17.08
CA GLN A 174 -9.72 -14.82 -17.16
C GLN A 174 -8.94 -14.59 -15.86
N ALA A 175 -9.06 -13.42 -15.24
CA ALA A 175 -8.41 -13.14 -13.95
C ALA A 175 -8.92 -14.07 -12.83
N LEU A 176 -10.22 -14.36 -12.78
CA LEU A 176 -10.79 -15.30 -11.81
C LEU A 176 -10.32 -16.74 -12.04
N ILE A 177 -10.19 -17.16 -13.29
CA ILE A 177 -9.62 -18.46 -13.66
C ILE A 177 -8.16 -18.55 -13.21
N ASP A 178 -7.37 -17.52 -13.49
CA ASP A 178 -5.96 -17.47 -13.11
C ASP A 178 -5.79 -17.52 -11.57
N ILE A 179 -6.62 -16.80 -10.81
CA ILE A 179 -6.63 -16.85 -9.33
C ILE A 179 -6.95 -18.25 -8.82
N ALA A 180 -7.95 -18.92 -9.39
CA ALA A 180 -8.33 -20.29 -8.98
C ALA A 180 -7.26 -21.34 -9.37
N GLY A 181 -6.41 -21.01 -10.33
CA GLY A 181 -5.30 -21.85 -10.79
C GLY A 181 -3.98 -21.64 -10.04
N MET A 182 -3.91 -20.70 -9.09
CA MET A 182 -2.67 -20.39 -8.37
C MET A 182 -2.12 -21.60 -7.60
N THR A 183 -0.80 -21.73 -7.65
CA THR A 183 -0.04 -22.77 -6.93
C THR A 183 0.96 -22.15 -5.99
N ASP A 184 1.22 -22.82 -4.88
CA ASP A 184 2.27 -22.51 -3.92
C ASP A 184 3.67 -22.82 -4.52
N GLU A 185 4.73 -22.49 -3.78
CA GLU A 185 6.14 -22.69 -4.13
C GLU A 185 6.50 -24.12 -4.54
N ARG A 186 5.72 -25.10 -4.07
CA ARG A 186 5.89 -26.53 -4.35
C ARG A 186 4.92 -27.07 -5.42
N GLY A 187 4.20 -26.19 -6.12
CA GLY A 187 3.25 -26.55 -7.18
C GLY A 187 1.90 -27.10 -6.67
N ILE A 188 1.61 -26.95 -5.37
CA ILE A 188 0.32 -27.36 -4.78
C ILE A 188 -0.69 -26.24 -4.99
N ARG A 189 -1.89 -26.56 -5.47
CA ARG A 189 -2.95 -25.55 -5.69
C ARG A 189 -3.38 -24.87 -4.39
N VAL A 190 -3.44 -23.55 -4.41
CA VAL A 190 -3.94 -22.73 -3.32
C VAL A 190 -5.45 -22.51 -3.53
N ALA A 191 -6.22 -22.60 -2.45
CA ALA A 191 -7.67 -22.35 -2.50
C ALA A 191 -8.00 -20.85 -2.56
N ALA A 192 -7.40 -20.12 -3.51
CA ALA A 192 -7.60 -18.69 -3.70
C ALA A 192 -8.90 -18.40 -4.44
N ARG A 193 -9.58 -17.32 -4.05
CA ARG A 193 -10.85 -16.86 -4.67
C ARG A 193 -10.85 -15.34 -4.74
N GLY A 194 -11.19 -14.78 -5.90
CA GLY A 194 -11.44 -13.35 -6.04
C GLY A 194 -12.76 -12.98 -5.37
N ILE A 195 -12.70 -12.16 -4.31
CA ILE A 195 -13.89 -11.73 -3.53
C ILE A 195 -14.17 -10.23 -3.70
N LYS A 196 -13.13 -9.42 -3.92
CA LYS A 196 -13.22 -7.97 -4.00
C LYS A 196 -12.34 -7.46 -5.13
N ALA A 197 -12.90 -6.61 -5.99
CA ALA A 197 -12.15 -5.81 -6.95
C ALA A 197 -12.08 -4.37 -6.41
N ILE A 198 -10.87 -3.81 -6.34
CA ILE A 198 -10.64 -2.43 -5.88
C ILE A 198 -10.33 -1.59 -7.13
N VAL A 199 -11.15 -0.57 -7.38
CA VAL A 199 -10.94 0.39 -8.46
C VAL A 199 -10.67 1.75 -7.82
N PRO A 200 -9.43 2.28 -7.94
CA PRO A 200 -9.12 3.62 -7.43
C PRO A 200 -9.93 4.67 -8.19
N SER A 201 -10.50 5.62 -7.45
CA SER A 201 -11.39 6.70 -7.93
C SER A 201 -10.68 8.01 -8.15
#